data_AF-A0AB39ZT51-F1
#
_entry.id   AF-A0AB39ZT51-F1
#
_cell.length_a   1.000
_cell.length_b   1.000
_cell.length_c   1.000
_cell.angle_alpha   90.00
_cell.angle_beta   90.00
_cell.angle_gamma   90.00
#
_symmetry.space_group_name_H-M   'P 1'
#
loop_
_entity.id
_entity.type
_entity.pdbx_description
1 polymer ?
#
loop_
_entity_poly.entity_id
_entity_poly.type
_entity_poly.pdbx_seq_one_letter_code
_entity_poly.pdbx_strand_id
1 'polypeptide(L)'
;MDNIYHQDNVRPTIADLDPMTQFIRSIYNLSLIVIGVTVAAWLLLLVTNVHPHRYLPFPTYVLGIIIFVAMVTMHCLPRLSYYSPSKWIMTSLVVLCTIVAGCCIIDELSMLTISLVMIGVALIILVLNFSGAKCPQEFLPGGVCSTLLMMALLLVLIAVGIAQLCTGNVELLDAFVSILFVMLIIAIPIQAQFNHGRLDVVEVIPREHLMVCTLTLYLHSMMFFCCVCYFILVDERKASTATTLDPRNGMTVENDFD
;
A
#
# COMPACT_ATOMS: atom_id res chain seq x y z
N MET A 1 -11.29 58.22 -31.88
CA MET A 1 -9.88 58.59 -31.71
C MET A 1 -9.28 57.89 -30.51
N ASP A 2 -8.54 56.81 -30.63
CA ASP A 2 -8.50 55.71 -31.59
C ASP A 2 -7.54 54.72 -30.94
N ASN A 3 -8.07 53.54 -30.63
CA ASN A 3 -7.46 52.25 -30.93
C ASN A 3 -5.92 52.18 -30.94
N ILE A 4 -5.31 51.64 -29.88
CA ILE A 4 -4.04 50.90 -29.99
C ILE A 4 -4.19 49.59 -29.23
N TYR A 5 -4.88 48.66 -29.88
CA TYR A 5 -4.66 47.22 -29.70
C TYR A 5 -3.25 46.90 -30.19
N HIS A 6 -2.34 46.64 -29.25
CA HIS A 6 -1.27 45.68 -29.46
C HIS A 6 -1.45 44.57 -28.44
N GLN A 7 -2.43 43.72 -28.73
CA GLN A 7 -2.60 42.41 -28.13
C GLN A 7 -1.59 41.47 -28.80
N ASP A 8 -0.30 41.71 -28.54
CA ASP A 8 0.77 40.86 -29.06
C ASP A 8 0.88 39.60 -28.20
N ASN A 9 0.34 38.50 -28.76
CA ASN A 9 0.77 37.13 -28.53
C ASN A 9 0.90 36.66 -27.07
N VAL A 10 -0.20 36.71 -26.31
CA VAL A 10 -0.36 35.70 -25.24
C VAL A 10 -0.73 34.40 -25.93
N ARG A 11 0.30 33.61 -26.26
CA ARG A 11 0.16 32.17 -26.49
C ARG A 11 -0.70 31.65 -25.31
N PRO A 12 -1.82 30.95 -25.53
CA PRO A 12 -2.55 30.33 -24.43
C PRO A 12 -1.68 29.18 -23.92
N THR A 13 -0.71 29.52 -23.07
CA THR A 13 0.03 28.56 -22.28
C THR A 13 -0.98 28.00 -21.31
N ILE A 14 -1.50 26.82 -21.65
CA ILE A 14 -2.11 25.82 -20.77
C ILE A 14 -2.76 26.44 -19.54
N ALA A 15 -4.08 26.65 -19.58
CA ALA A 15 -4.93 27.06 -18.46
C ALA A 15 -4.27 26.78 -17.10
N ASP A 16 -3.91 27.85 -16.37
CA ASP A 16 -3.31 27.77 -15.03
C ASP A 16 -4.20 26.89 -14.15
N LEU A 17 -3.82 25.61 -14.05
CA LEU A 17 -4.53 24.65 -13.24
C LEU A 17 -4.39 25.10 -11.79
N ASP A 18 -5.52 25.17 -11.08
CA ASP A 18 -5.53 25.49 -9.65
C ASP A 18 -4.47 24.66 -8.89
N PRO A 19 -3.67 25.28 -8.01
CA PRO A 19 -2.53 24.63 -7.36
C PRO A 19 -2.90 23.35 -6.58
N MET A 20 -4.11 23.27 -6.03
CA MET A 20 -4.62 22.06 -5.37
C MET A 20 -4.86 20.96 -6.41
N THR A 21 -5.47 21.28 -7.55
CA THR A 21 -5.67 20.33 -8.65
C THR A 21 -4.34 19.79 -9.19
N GLN A 22 -3.32 20.64 -9.32
CA GLN A 22 -1.98 20.23 -9.74
C GLN A 22 -1.31 19.32 -8.70
N PHE A 23 -1.48 19.62 -7.41
CA PHE A 23 -0.97 18.79 -6.31
C PHE A 23 -1.60 17.39 -6.31
N ILE A 24 -2.94 17.31 -6.35
CA ILE A 24 -3.70 16.06 -6.43
C ILE A 24 -3.23 15.23 -7.63
N ARG A 25 -3.19 15.83 -8.82
CA ARG A 25 -2.75 15.15 -10.05
C ARG A 25 -1.31 14.64 -9.92
N SER A 26 -0.44 15.38 -9.26
CA SER A 26 0.96 14.99 -9.06
C SER A 26 1.09 13.78 -8.13
N ILE A 27 0.32 13.72 -7.04
CA ILE A 27 0.27 12.56 -6.14
C ILE A 27 -0.14 11.32 -6.93
N TYR A 28 -1.29 11.35 -7.58
CA TYR A 28 -1.83 10.19 -8.28
C TYR A 28 -0.93 9.74 -9.44
N ASN A 29 -0.40 10.67 -10.24
CA ASN A 29 0.52 10.32 -11.32
C ASN A 29 1.79 9.66 -10.81
N LEU A 30 2.43 10.24 -9.79
CA LEU A 30 3.68 9.70 -9.26
C LEU A 30 3.44 8.35 -8.57
N SER A 31 2.35 8.21 -7.81
CA SER A 31 1.98 6.94 -7.18
C SER A 31 1.70 5.87 -8.24
N LEU A 32 0.97 6.19 -9.31
CA LEU A 32 0.71 5.26 -10.41
C LEU A 32 1.99 4.80 -11.10
N ILE A 33 2.97 5.70 -11.30
CA ILE A 33 4.29 5.32 -11.83
C ILE A 33 4.98 4.33 -10.89
N VAL A 34 5.05 4.63 -9.59
CA VAL A 34 5.73 3.79 -8.60
C VAL A 34 5.04 2.44 -8.43
N ILE A 35 3.70 2.42 -8.42
CA ILE A 35 2.89 1.20 -8.45
C ILE A 35 3.22 0.41 -9.72
N GLY A 36 3.15 1.03 -10.89
CA GLY A 36 3.43 0.39 -12.17
C GLY A 36 4.83 -0.23 -12.24
N VAL A 37 5.85 0.45 -11.72
CA VAL A 37 7.22 -0.09 -11.60
C VAL A 37 7.25 -1.32 -10.70
N THR A 38 6.58 -1.29 -9.56
CA THR A 38 6.52 -2.42 -8.61
C THR A 38 5.84 -3.63 -9.24
N VAL A 39 4.70 -3.41 -9.90
CA VAL A 39 3.96 -4.46 -10.60
C VAL A 39 4.76 -5.05 -11.75
N ALA A 40 5.39 -4.18 -12.56
CA ALA A 40 6.24 -4.62 -13.66
C ALA A 40 7.44 -5.45 -13.14
N ALA A 41 8.04 -5.04 -12.02
CA ALA A 41 9.11 -5.80 -11.38
C ALA A 41 8.63 -7.18 -10.92
N TRP A 42 7.47 -7.29 -10.27
CA TRP A 42 6.91 -8.58 -9.88
C TRP A 42 6.58 -9.48 -11.06
N LEU A 43 5.96 -8.94 -12.12
CA LEU A 43 5.70 -9.70 -13.34
C LEU A 43 7.00 -10.17 -14.01
N LEU A 44 8.02 -9.33 -14.05
CA LEU A 44 9.33 -9.69 -14.59
C LEU A 44 9.99 -10.81 -13.75
N LEU A 45 9.93 -10.72 -12.43
CA LEU A 45 10.47 -11.73 -11.52
C LEU A 45 9.73 -13.07 -11.66
N LEU A 46 8.41 -13.04 -11.81
CA LEU A 46 7.59 -14.22 -12.10
C LEU A 46 7.98 -14.88 -13.43
N VAL A 47 8.12 -14.10 -14.49
CA VAL A 47 8.50 -14.62 -15.82
C VAL A 47 9.93 -15.19 -15.79
N THR A 48 10.85 -14.54 -15.09
CA THR A 48 12.25 -14.96 -15.00
C THR A 48 12.49 -16.06 -13.96
N ASN A 49 11.48 -16.43 -13.15
CA ASN A 49 11.58 -17.39 -12.06
C ASN A 49 12.73 -17.09 -11.07
N VAL A 50 13.04 -15.81 -10.89
CA VAL A 50 14.07 -15.35 -9.95
C VAL A 50 13.41 -15.10 -8.59
N HIS A 51 13.95 -15.72 -7.55
CA HIS A 51 13.42 -15.69 -6.19
C HIS A 51 14.34 -14.85 -5.28
N PRO A 52 14.35 -13.50 -5.39
CA PRO A 52 15.32 -12.66 -4.69
C PRO A 52 15.22 -12.80 -3.17
N HIS A 53 14.03 -13.11 -2.66
CA HIS A 53 13.79 -13.28 -1.23
C HIS A 53 14.61 -14.41 -0.60
N ARG A 54 15.00 -15.43 -1.38
CA ARG A 54 15.81 -16.57 -0.89
C ARG A 54 17.28 -16.24 -0.66
N TYR A 55 17.76 -15.14 -1.26
CA TYR A 55 19.16 -14.71 -1.14
C TYR A 55 19.37 -13.68 -0.03
N LEU A 56 18.32 -13.32 0.72
CA LEU A 56 18.43 -12.37 1.81
C LEU A 56 19.15 -13.00 3.02
N PRO A 57 20.15 -12.32 3.60
CA PRO A 57 20.84 -12.80 4.79
C PRO A 57 20.02 -12.59 6.08
N PHE A 58 18.83 -11.98 5.99
CA PHE A 58 17.97 -11.67 7.12
C PHE A 58 16.50 -12.01 6.83
N PRO A 59 15.66 -12.18 7.86
CA PRO A 59 14.25 -12.52 7.69
C PRO A 59 13.43 -11.42 7.00
N THR A 60 12.36 -11.80 6.29
CA THR A 60 11.51 -10.88 5.52
C THR A 60 10.88 -9.76 6.38
N TYR A 61 10.58 -10.01 7.66
CA TYR A 61 10.00 -8.98 8.54
C TYR A 61 10.90 -7.74 8.70
N VAL A 62 12.22 -7.91 8.53
CA VAL A 62 13.19 -6.79 8.59
C VAL A 62 12.92 -5.77 7.46
N LEU A 63 12.48 -6.22 6.28
CA LEU A 63 12.10 -5.33 5.19
C LEU A 63 10.91 -4.43 5.58
N GLY A 64 9.92 -4.99 6.28
CA GLY A 64 8.78 -4.25 6.81
C GLY A 64 9.20 -3.18 7.83
N ILE A 65 10.14 -3.53 8.73
CA ILE A 65 10.70 -2.59 9.71
C ILE A 65 11.44 -1.45 9.00
N ILE A 66 12.24 -1.75 7.96
CA ILE A 66 12.97 -0.73 7.18
C ILE A 66 11.98 0.23 6.51
N ILE A 67 10.91 -0.28 5.89
CA ILE A 67 9.86 0.54 5.27
C ILE A 67 9.21 1.45 6.31
N PHE A 68 8.84 0.90 7.47
CA PHE A 68 8.22 1.65 8.55
C PHE A 68 9.13 2.78 9.06
N VAL A 69 10.40 2.48 9.35
CA VAL A 69 11.38 3.49 9.81
C VAL A 69 11.62 4.56 8.74
N ALA A 70 11.71 4.19 7.46
CA ALA A 70 11.86 5.14 6.37
C ALA A 70 10.66 6.09 6.27
N MET A 71 9.44 5.57 6.37
CA MET A 71 8.22 6.38 6.37
C MET A 71 8.13 7.29 7.59
N VAL A 72 8.36 6.78 8.80
CA VAL A 72 8.39 7.59 10.03
C VAL A 72 9.43 8.70 9.91
N THR A 73 10.61 8.41 9.37
CA THR A 73 11.66 9.41 9.16
C THR A 73 11.20 10.52 8.21
N MET A 74 10.55 10.16 7.09
CA MET A 74 9.99 11.15 6.15
C MET A 74 8.84 11.96 6.73
N HIS A 75 8.01 11.37 7.59
CA HIS A 75 6.94 12.06 8.31
C HIS A 75 7.46 13.02 9.39
N CYS A 76 8.47 12.60 10.17
CA CYS A 76 9.05 13.41 11.25
C CYS A 76 9.98 14.50 10.73
N LEU A 77 10.61 14.30 9.57
CA LEU A 77 11.55 15.23 8.95
C LEU A 77 11.07 15.61 7.53
N PRO A 78 10.02 16.44 7.38
CA PRO A 78 9.48 16.81 6.07
C PRO A 78 10.52 17.51 5.17
N ARG A 79 11.55 18.12 5.76
CA ARG A 79 12.70 18.68 5.02
C ARG A 79 13.47 17.64 4.19
N LEU A 80 13.52 16.37 4.63
CA LEU A 80 14.13 15.29 3.86
C LEU A 80 13.33 14.98 2.58
N SER A 81 11.99 15.08 2.66
CA SER A 81 11.08 14.92 1.52
C SER A 81 11.21 16.06 0.50
N TYR A 82 11.68 17.24 0.94
CA TYR A 82 11.92 18.38 0.07
C TYR A 82 13.27 18.31 -0.68
N TYR A 83 14.34 17.83 -0.02
CA TYR A 83 15.67 17.82 -0.61
C TYR A 83 15.77 16.77 -1.74
N SER A 84 16.06 17.24 -2.96
CA SER A 84 15.90 16.46 -4.20
C SER A 84 16.55 15.07 -4.21
N PRO A 85 17.83 14.86 -3.83
CA PRO A 85 18.40 13.52 -3.84
C PRO A 85 17.90 12.64 -2.68
N SER A 86 17.69 13.21 -1.49
CA SER A 86 17.33 12.43 -0.30
C SER A 86 15.95 11.79 -0.43
N LYS A 87 14.96 12.52 -0.96
CA LYS A 87 13.61 11.98 -1.18
C LYS A 87 13.62 10.80 -2.16
N TRP A 88 14.43 10.85 -3.22
CA TRP A 88 14.50 9.77 -4.21
C TRP A 88 15.22 8.54 -3.67
N ILE A 89 16.24 8.71 -2.84
CA ILE A 89 16.90 7.60 -2.14
C ILE A 89 15.90 6.91 -1.21
N MET A 90 15.18 7.66 -0.38
CA MET A 90 14.18 7.09 0.53
C MET A 90 13.03 6.41 -0.22
N THR A 91 12.55 7.03 -1.29
CA THR A 91 11.52 6.44 -2.17
C THR A 91 12.00 5.14 -2.78
N SER A 92 13.21 5.13 -3.34
CA SER A 92 13.79 3.93 -3.97
C SER A 92 14.01 2.81 -2.94
N LEU A 93 14.45 3.14 -1.73
CA LEU A 93 14.60 2.19 -0.63
C LEU A 93 13.26 1.54 -0.28
N VAL A 94 12.21 2.35 -0.08
CA VAL A 94 10.86 1.85 0.22
C VAL A 94 10.34 0.95 -0.88
N VAL A 95 10.47 1.38 -2.15
CA VAL A 95 10.00 0.61 -3.31
C VAL A 95 10.75 -0.70 -3.46
N LEU A 96 12.09 -0.69 -3.34
CA LEU A 96 12.90 -1.90 -3.44
C LEU A 96 12.57 -2.89 -2.32
N CYS A 97 12.45 -2.43 -1.07
CA CYS A 97 12.05 -3.29 0.04
C CYS A 97 10.67 -3.89 -0.19
N THR A 98 9.73 -3.10 -0.74
CA THR A 98 8.36 -3.56 -1.04
C THR A 98 8.35 -4.60 -2.16
N ILE A 99 9.14 -4.40 -3.22
CA ILE A 99 9.29 -5.38 -4.31
C ILE A 99 9.76 -6.72 -3.72
N VAL A 100 10.86 -6.70 -2.95
CA VAL A 100 11.43 -7.93 -2.39
C VAL A 100 10.50 -8.59 -1.38
N ALA A 101 9.85 -7.82 -0.50
CA ALA A 101 8.89 -8.35 0.47
C ALA A 101 7.65 -8.96 -0.22
N GLY A 102 7.14 -8.32 -1.28
CA GLY A 102 6.01 -8.84 -2.04
C GLY A 102 6.33 -10.16 -2.76
N CYS A 103 7.58 -10.35 -3.21
CA CYS A 103 7.98 -11.62 -3.85
C CYS A 103 7.78 -12.81 -2.93
N CYS A 104 7.98 -12.67 -1.62
CA CYS A 104 7.74 -13.76 -0.66
C CYS A 104 6.31 -14.30 -0.71
N ILE A 105 5.32 -13.43 -0.97
CA ILE A 105 3.91 -13.81 -1.00
C ILE A 105 3.51 -14.27 -2.40
N ILE A 106 4.02 -13.59 -3.42
CA ILE A 106 3.71 -13.85 -4.82
C ILE A 106 4.26 -15.22 -5.25
N ASP A 107 5.44 -15.61 -4.78
CA ASP A 107 6.05 -16.90 -5.15
C ASP A 107 5.26 -18.13 -4.64
N GLU A 108 4.35 -17.95 -3.68
CA GLU A 108 3.45 -19.03 -3.20
C GLU A 108 2.17 -19.15 -4.05
N LEU A 109 1.86 -18.19 -4.93
CA LEU A 109 0.61 -18.14 -5.68
C LEU A 109 0.81 -18.40 -7.19
N SER A 110 -0.24 -18.94 -7.83
CA SER A 110 -0.21 -19.12 -9.29
C SER A 110 -0.25 -17.78 -10.03
N MET A 111 0.41 -17.70 -11.20
CA MET A 111 0.45 -16.49 -12.04
C MET A 111 -0.96 -15.96 -12.39
N LEU A 112 -1.91 -16.87 -12.63
CA LEU A 112 -3.29 -16.52 -12.91
C LEU A 112 -3.97 -15.90 -11.69
N THR A 113 -3.83 -16.52 -10.51
CA THR A 113 -4.36 -16.00 -9.24
C THR A 113 -3.83 -14.60 -8.98
N ILE A 114 -2.51 -14.40 -9.08
CA ILE A 114 -1.87 -13.09 -8.87
C ILE A 114 -2.44 -12.05 -9.83
N SER A 115 -2.55 -12.38 -11.12
CA SER A 115 -3.06 -11.44 -12.14
C SER A 115 -4.50 -11.01 -11.85
N LEU A 116 -5.36 -11.94 -11.43
CA LEU A 116 -6.75 -11.65 -11.06
C LEU A 116 -6.82 -10.80 -9.79
N VAL A 117 -6.04 -11.14 -8.76
CA VAL A 117 -5.98 -10.40 -7.50
C VAL A 117 -5.47 -8.97 -7.74
N MET A 118 -4.46 -8.79 -8.58
CA MET A 118 -3.95 -7.46 -8.96
C MET A 118 -5.05 -6.59 -9.56
N ILE A 119 -5.86 -7.13 -10.48
CA ILE A 119 -6.99 -6.41 -11.09
C ILE A 119 -8.07 -6.11 -10.04
N GLY A 120 -8.46 -7.11 -9.24
CA GLY A 120 -9.49 -6.96 -8.21
C GLY A 120 -9.12 -5.92 -7.15
N VAL A 121 -7.88 -5.97 -6.65
CA VAL A 121 -7.34 -5.02 -5.69
C VAL A 121 -7.28 -3.61 -6.28
N ALA A 122 -6.83 -3.45 -7.53
CA ALA A 122 -6.81 -2.16 -8.19
C ALA A 122 -8.21 -1.53 -8.28
N LEU A 123 -9.23 -2.33 -8.61
CA LEU A 123 -10.63 -1.86 -8.64
C LEU A 123 -11.13 -1.45 -7.25
N ILE A 124 -10.87 -2.26 -6.22
CA ILE A 124 -11.29 -1.94 -4.84
C ILE A 124 -10.61 -0.66 -4.36
N ILE A 125 -9.31 -0.52 -4.56
CA ILE A 125 -8.56 0.68 -4.18
C ILE A 125 -9.09 1.91 -4.92
N LEU A 126 -9.44 1.77 -6.20
CA LEU A 126 -10.04 2.86 -6.99
C LEU A 126 -11.38 3.29 -6.38
N VAL A 127 -12.25 2.35 -6.03
CA VAL A 127 -13.54 2.64 -5.37
C VAL A 127 -13.33 3.30 -4.00
N LEU A 128 -12.40 2.82 -3.18
CA LEU A 128 -12.10 3.40 -1.87
C LEU A 128 -11.55 4.82 -2.00
N ASN A 129 -10.62 5.06 -2.94
CA ASN A 129 -10.09 6.39 -3.22
C ASN A 129 -11.19 7.34 -3.73
N PHE A 130 -12.03 6.86 -4.66
CA PHE A 130 -13.14 7.64 -5.19
C PHE A 130 -14.14 8.01 -4.08
N SER A 131 -14.44 7.07 -3.18
CA SER A 131 -15.31 7.31 -2.03
C SER A 131 -14.76 8.42 -1.13
N GLY A 132 -13.48 8.37 -0.75
CA GLY A 132 -12.86 9.44 0.03
C GLY A 132 -12.79 10.79 -0.70
N ALA A 133 -12.59 10.77 -2.02
CA ALA A 133 -12.49 11.98 -2.83
C ALA A 133 -13.85 12.67 -3.08
N LYS A 134 -14.93 11.90 -3.25
CA LYS A 134 -16.21 12.41 -3.78
C LYS A 134 -17.44 12.19 -2.89
N CYS A 135 -17.44 11.27 -1.93
CA CYS A 135 -18.61 11.07 -1.06
C CYS A 135 -18.85 12.28 -0.14
N PRO A 136 -20.11 12.59 0.24
CA PRO A 136 -20.41 13.69 1.16
C PRO A 136 -19.70 13.49 2.50
N GLN A 137 -19.17 14.57 3.08
CA GLN A 137 -18.44 14.52 4.37
C GLN A 137 -19.30 13.99 5.52
N GLU A 138 -20.62 14.16 5.45
CA GLU A 138 -21.58 13.66 6.45
C GLU A 138 -21.55 12.13 6.60
N PHE A 139 -21.17 11.40 5.55
CA PHE A 139 -21.03 9.95 5.57
C PHE A 139 -19.60 9.49 5.91
N LEU A 140 -18.65 10.42 6.01
CA LEU A 140 -17.25 10.12 6.26
C LEU A 140 -16.93 10.39 7.74
N PRO A 141 -16.20 9.50 8.43
CA PRO A 141 -15.93 9.65 9.84
C PRO A 141 -15.11 10.92 10.10
N GLY A 142 -15.55 11.75 11.04
CA GLY A 142 -14.95 13.05 11.33
C GLY A 142 -13.45 12.94 11.63
N GLY A 143 -12.66 13.92 11.19
CA GLY A 143 -11.18 13.84 11.19
C GLY A 143 -10.56 13.46 12.54
N VAL A 144 -11.07 14.00 13.65
CA VAL A 144 -10.56 13.70 15.00
C VAL A 144 -10.86 12.26 15.41
N CYS A 145 -12.11 11.80 15.25
CA CYS A 145 -12.51 10.44 15.60
C CYS A 145 -11.75 9.40 14.76
N SER A 146 -11.65 9.65 13.46
CA SER A 146 -10.87 8.84 12.52
C SER A 146 -9.39 8.75 12.92
N THR A 147 -8.78 9.87 13.30
CA THR A 147 -7.37 9.89 13.72
C THR A 147 -7.17 9.11 15.01
N LEU A 148 -8.04 9.28 16.02
CA LEU A 148 -7.97 8.54 17.28
C LEU A 148 -8.15 7.03 17.07
N LEU A 149 -9.11 6.63 16.22
CA LEU A 149 -9.32 5.23 15.85
C LEU A 149 -8.08 4.66 15.15
N MET A 150 -7.51 5.37 14.18
CA MET A 150 -6.32 4.95 13.46
C MET A 150 -5.10 4.81 14.37
N MET A 151 -4.93 5.72 15.33
CA MET A 151 -3.87 5.63 16.33
C MET A 151 -4.04 4.44 17.27
N ALA A 152 -5.28 4.18 17.71
CA ALA A 152 -5.59 3.01 18.55
C ALA A 152 -5.34 1.70 17.79
N LEU A 153 -5.80 1.59 16.53
CA LEU A 153 -5.56 0.43 15.68
C LEU A 153 -4.08 0.21 15.41
N LEU A 154 -3.31 1.28 15.15
CA LEU A 154 -1.86 1.19 14.97
C LEU A 154 -1.17 0.67 16.24
N LEU A 155 -1.56 1.13 17.43
CA LEU A 155 -0.99 0.67 18.69
C LEU A 155 -1.28 -0.81 18.94
N VAL A 156 -2.52 -1.25 18.68
CA VAL A 156 -2.89 -2.67 18.74
C VAL A 156 -2.08 -3.48 17.74
N LEU A 157 -1.95 -2.99 16.51
CA LEU A 157 -1.19 -3.65 15.45
C LEU A 157 0.29 -3.81 15.83
N ILE A 158 0.90 -2.80 16.46
CA ILE A 158 2.28 -2.89 16.99
C ILE A 158 2.37 -3.95 18.09
N ALA A 159 1.45 -3.95 19.05
CA ALA A 159 1.44 -4.92 20.15
C ALA A 159 1.30 -6.36 19.65
N VAL A 160 0.35 -6.61 18.73
CA VAL A 160 0.15 -7.92 18.10
C VAL A 160 1.37 -8.30 17.25
N GLY A 161 1.96 -7.35 16.51
CA GLY A 161 3.17 -7.57 15.72
C GLY A 161 4.36 -8.01 16.57
N ILE A 162 4.60 -7.34 17.71
CA ILE A 162 5.65 -7.75 18.66
C ILE A 162 5.36 -9.14 19.23
N ALA A 163 4.12 -9.39 19.66
CA ALA A 163 3.73 -10.70 20.19
C ALA A 163 3.90 -11.82 19.16
N GLN A 164 3.54 -11.57 17.90
CA GLN A 164 3.77 -12.49 16.80
C GLN A 164 5.27 -12.77 16.65
N LEU A 165 6.12 -11.73 16.61
CA LEU A 165 7.56 -11.90 16.41
C LEU A 165 8.22 -12.70 17.55
N CYS A 166 7.72 -12.53 18.79
CA CYS A 166 8.22 -13.26 19.95
C CYS A 166 7.76 -14.72 20.00
N THR A 167 6.55 -15.03 19.53
CA THR A 167 5.94 -16.37 19.69
C THR A 167 6.01 -17.21 18.42
N GLY A 168 6.13 -16.59 17.25
CA GLY A 168 6.02 -17.25 15.95
C GLY A 168 4.62 -17.81 15.65
N ASN A 169 3.60 -17.50 16.45
CA ASN A 169 2.27 -18.10 16.30
C ASN A 169 1.57 -17.57 15.03
N VAL A 170 1.06 -18.50 14.21
CA VAL A 170 0.33 -18.23 12.97
C VAL A 170 -1.01 -17.53 13.24
N GLU A 171 -1.69 -17.86 14.34
CA GLU A 171 -2.96 -17.21 14.70
C GLU A 171 -2.79 -15.72 15.00
N LEU A 172 -1.65 -15.35 15.61
CA LEU A 172 -1.32 -13.94 15.83
C LEU A 172 -0.97 -13.21 14.53
N LEU A 173 -0.39 -13.93 13.55
CA LEU A 173 -0.15 -13.38 12.22
C LEU A 173 -1.47 -13.16 11.46
N ASP A 174 -2.40 -14.11 11.53
CA ASP A 174 -3.76 -13.98 10.97
C ASP A 174 -4.49 -12.77 11.58
N ALA A 175 -4.40 -12.60 12.90
CA ALA A 175 -4.95 -11.45 13.60
C ALA A 175 -4.28 -10.14 13.17
N PHE A 176 -2.96 -10.11 13.06
CA PHE A 176 -2.19 -8.95 12.58
C PHE A 176 -2.64 -8.53 11.18
N VAL A 177 -2.68 -9.46 10.22
CA VAL A 177 -3.07 -9.16 8.84
C VAL A 177 -4.54 -8.74 8.76
N SER A 178 -5.42 -9.33 9.56
CA SER A 178 -6.83 -8.94 9.65
C SER A 178 -7.02 -7.51 10.14
N ILE A 179 -6.32 -7.13 11.21
CA ILE A 179 -6.36 -5.75 11.76
C ILE A 179 -5.77 -4.77 10.73
N LEU A 180 -4.65 -5.11 10.10
CA LEU A 180 -4.03 -4.29 9.07
C LEU A 180 -4.98 -4.08 7.88
N PHE A 181 -5.68 -5.12 7.43
CA PHE A 181 -6.64 -5.03 6.34
C PHE A 181 -7.81 -4.08 6.67
N VAL A 182 -8.42 -4.21 7.84
CA VAL A 182 -9.49 -3.31 8.29
C VAL A 182 -8.97 -1.88 8.42
N MET A 183 -7.78 -1.70 8.98
CA MET A 183 -7.13 -0.41 9.09
C MET A 183 -6.94 0.23 7.71
N LEU A 184 -6.55 -0.53 6.68
CA LEU A 184 -6.36 -0.02 5.31
C LEU A 184 -7.68 0.37 4.62
N ILE A 185 -8.76 -0.39 4.82
CA ILE A 185 -10.10 -0.04 4.31
C ILE A 185 -10.52 1.34 4.82
N ILE A 186 -10.17 1.68 6.07
CA ILE A 186 -10.49 2.97 6.69
C ILE A 186 -9.45 4.04 6.28
N ALA A 187 -8.17 3.68 6.22
CA ALA A 187 -7.08 4.61 5.94
C ALA A 187 -7.10 5.17 4.52
N ILE A 188 -7.44 4.35 3.52
CA ILE A 188 -7.43 4.75 2.11
C ILE A 188 -8.41 5.92 1.86
N PRO A 189 -9.70 5.84 2.26
CA PRO A 189 -10.62 6.97 2.17
C PRO A 189 -10.15 8.22 2.93
N ILE A 190 -9.64 8.07 4.16
CA ILE A 190 -9.12 9.19 4.96
C ILE A 190 -7.96 9.88 4.23
N GLN A 191 -7.01 9.10 3.71
CA GLN A 191 -5.89 9.63 2.94
C GLN A 191 -6.38 10.33 1.66
N ALA A 192 -7.41 9.81 1.00
CA ALA A 192 -8.00 10.45 -0.17
C ALA A 192 -8.68 11.79 0.20
N GLN A 193 -9.37 11.87 1.33
CA GLN A 193 -9.91 13.13 1.86
C GLN A 193 -8.80 14.14 2.15
N PHE A 194 -7.72 13.69 2.80
CA PHE A 194 -6.54 14.50 3.08
C PHE A 194 -5.90 15.05 1.80
N ASN A 195 -5.67 14.19 0.81
CA ASN A 195 -5.07 14.57 -0.48
C ASN A 195 -5.91 15.60 -1.24
N HIS A 196 -7.23 15.60 -1.07
CA HIS A 196 -8.16 16.56 -1.68
C HIS A 196 -8.44 17.80 -0.79
N GLY A 197 -7.74 17.95 0.33
CA GLY A 197 -7.92 19.07 1.26
C GLY A 197 -9.29 19.13 1.93
N ARG A 198 -9.98 18.00 2.05
CA ARG A 198 -11.32 17.89 2.65
C ARG A 198 -11.30 17.70 4.18
N LEU A 199 -10.13 17.84 4.80
CA LEU A 199 -10.00 17.78 6.26
C LEU A 199 -9.73 19.20 6.75
N ASP A 200 -10.70 19.78 7.45
CA ASP A 200 -10.75 21.20 7.89
C ASP A 200 -9.59 21.65 8.80
N VAL A 201 -8.64 20.76 9.11
CA VAL A 201 -7.52 21.01 10.01
C VAL A 201 -6.23 21.39 9.27
N VAL A 202 -6.14 21.16 7.95
CA VAL A 202 -4.89 21.34 7.19
C VAL A 202 -5.09 22.33 6.04
N GLU A 203 -5.13 23.62 6.39
CA GLU A 203 -5.42 24.74 5.49
C GLU A 203 -4.19 25.23 4.67
N VAL A 204 -3.05 24.54 4.75
CA VAL A 204 -1.85 24.88 3.98
C VAL A 204 -1.33 23.61 3.33
N ILE A 205 -1.24 23.58 1.99
CA ILE A 205 -0.67 22.47 1.21
C ILE A 205 0.83 22.73 1.06
N PRO A 206 1.70 22.16 1.91
CA PRO A 206 3.12 22.39 1.75
C PRO A 206 3.58 21.39 0.67
N ARG A 207 4.21 21.87 -0.40
CA ARG A 207 4.83 21.03 -1.45
C ARG A 207 5.73 19.92 -0.86
N GLU A 208 6.22 20.13 0.36
CA GLU A 208 7.00 19.21 1.18
C GLU A 208 6.29 17.88 1.49
N HIS A 209 4.94 17.84 1.49
CA HIS A 209 4.16 16.63 1.76
C HIS A 209 3.87 15.80 0.51
N LEU A 210 4.20 16.29 -0.70
CA LEU A 210 3.85 15.61 -1.95
C LEU A 210 4.40 14.17 -1.98
N MET A 211 5.68 13.98 -1.66
CA MET A 211 6.31 12.66 -1.69
C MET A 211 5.76 11.76 -0.59
N VAL A 212 5.53 12.31 0.61
CA VAL A 212 4.95 11.57 1.74
C VAL A 212 3.56 11.04 1.39
N CYS A 213 2.69 11.89 0.81
CA CYS A 213 1.35 11.48 0.37
C CYS A 213 1.42 10.43 -0.75
N THR A 214 2.35 10.61 -1.70
CA THR A 214 2.58 9.68 -2.81
C THR A 214 2.97 8.29 -2.31
N LEU A 215 3.95 8.23 -1.40
CA LEU A 215 4.45 6.98 -0.81
C LEU A 215 3.42 6.33 0.10
N THR A 216 2.64 7.12 0.83
CA THR A 216 1.54 6.61 1.66
C THR A 216 0.48 5.93 0.79
N LEU A 217 0.08 6.57 -0.32
CA LEU A 217 -0.87 5.97 -1.26
C LEU A 217 -0.31 4.69 -1.89
N TYR A 218 0.96 4.71 -2.28
CA TYR A 218 1.67 3.54 -2.79
C TYR A 218 1.66 2.39 -1.77
N LEU A 219 2.10 2.65 -0.53
CA LEU A 219 2.21 1.64 0.51
C LEU A 219 0.84 1.12 0.94
N HIS A 220 -0.18 1.97 1.07
CA HIS A 220 -1.55 1.49 1.31
C HIS A 220 -2.00 0.51 0.22
N SER A 221 -1.70 0.82 -1.04
CA SER A 221 -2.05 -0.05 -2.17
C SER A 221 -1.32 -1.39 -2.10
N MET A 222 -0.01 -1.37 -1.84
CA MET A 222 0.81 -2.58 -1.76
C MET A 222 0.48 -3.43 -0.53
N MET A 223 0.29 -2.81 0.63
CA MET A 223 -0.11 -3.52 1.85
C MET A 223 -1.50 -4.15 1.69
N PHE A 224 -2.45 -3.45 1.06
CA PHE A 224 -3.78 -3.99 0.80
C PHE A 224 -3.71 -5.20 -0.13
N PHE A 225 -2.91 -5.11 -1.21
CA PHE A 225 -2.63 -6.24 -2.08
C PHE A 225 -2.05 -7.43 -1.31
N CYS A 226 -1.01 -7.21 -0.51
CA CYS A 226 -0.38 -8.27 0.30
C CYS A 226 -1.37 -8.90 1.28
N CYS A 227 -2.28 -8.13 1.90
CA CYS A 227 -3.32 -8.67 2.78
C CYS A 227 -4.28 -9.60 2.03
N VAL A 228 -4.74 -9.19 0.84
CA VAL A 228 -5.65 -10.03 0.02
C VAL A 228 -4.95 -11.31 -0.42
N CYS A 229 -3.71 -11.23 -0.89
CA CYS A 229 -2.92 -12.41 -1.23
C CYS A 229 -2.73 -13.34 -0.02
N TYR A 230 -2.44 -12.77 1.15
CA TYR A 230 -2.31 -13.54 2.38
C TYR A 230 -3.60 -14.28 2.75
N PHE A 231 -4.77 -13.64 2.64
CA PHE A 231 -6.04 -14.31 2.92
C PHE A 231 -6.33 -15.46 1.96
N ILE A 232 -5.96 -15.32 0.69
CA ILE A 232 -6.08 -16.41 -0.29
C ILE A 232 -5.19 -17.59 0.12
N LEU A 233 -3.93 -17.32 0.51
CA LEU A 233 -3.03 -18.36 1.00
C LEU A 233 -3.55 -19.06 2.25
N VAL A 234 -4.14 -18.31 3.19
CA VAL A 234 -4.77 -18.89 4.39
C VAL A 234 -5.94 -19.79 4.01
N ASP A 235 -6.77 -19.39 3.05
CA ASP A 235 -7.91 -20.18 2.57
C ASP A 235 -7.45 -21.47 1.88
N GLU A 236 -6.43 -21.40 1.01
CA GLU A 236 -5.82 -22.57 0.36
C GLU A 236 -5.20 -23.55 1.38
N ARG A 237 -4.54 -23.04 2.44
CA ARG A 237 -4.02 -23.86 3.55
C ARG A 237 -5.14 -24.56 4.33
N LYS A 238 -6.27 -23.89 4.55
CA LYS A 238 -7.43 -24.48 5.23
C LYS A 238 -8.11 -25.54 4.36
N ALA A 239 -8.28 -25.28 3.06
CA ALA A 239 -8.87 -26.22 2.12
C ALA A 239 -8.04 -27.50 1.94
N SER A 240 -6.71 -27.37 1.86
CA SER A 240 -5.79 -28.51 1.79
C SER A 240 -5.85 -29.38 3.06
N THR A 241 -5.90 -28.75 4.23
CA THR A 241 -6.03 -29.46 5.52
C THR A 241 -7.38 -30.19 5.67
N ALA A 242 -8.47 -29.61 5.15
CA ALA A 242 -9.79 -30.24 5.17
C ALA A 242 -9.84 -31.48 4.25
N THR A 243 -9.12 -31.46 3.13
CA THR A 243 -9.09 -32.57 2.17
C THR A 243 -8.31 -33.78 2.69
N THR A 244 -7.24 -33.57 3.47
CA THR A 244 -6.47 -34.65 4.12
C THR A 244 -7.19 -35.27 5.32
N LEU A 245 -8.14 -34.56 5.92
CA LEU A 245 -8.92 -35.04 7.07
C LEU A 245 -10.26 -35.69 6.69
N ASP A 246 -10.62 -35.78 5.40
CA ASP A 246 -11.85 -36.45 4.96
C ASP A 246 -11.75 -37.97 5.18
N PRO A 247 -12.53 -38.57 6.12
CA PRO A 247 -12.50 -40.01 6.38
C PRO A 247 -13.03 -40.86 5.22
N ARG A 248 -13.49 -40.26 4.10
CA ARG A 248 -13.84 -40.98 2.87
C ARG A 248 -12.66 -41.23 1.93
N ASN A 249 -11.52 -40.57 2.11
CA ASN A 249 -10.29 -40.90 1.40
C ASN A 249 -9.53 -41.98 2.18
N GLY A 250 -10.02 -43.22 2.05
CA GLY A 250 -9.35 -44.42 2.55
C GLY A 250 -8.05 -44.72 1.81
N MET A 251 -7.00 -43.94 2.08
CA MET A 251 -5.62 -44.41 1.95
C MET A 251 -4.98 -44.35 3.33
N THR A 252 -5.24 -45.41 4.10
CA THR A 252 -4.32 -45.90 5.11
C THR A 252 -2.96 -46.05 4.43
N VAL A 253 -2.01 -45.16 4.75
CA VAL A 253 -0.59 -45.45 4.60
C VAL A 253 -0.30 -46.51 5.66
N GLU A 254 -0.49 -47.77 5.26
CA GLU A 254 -0.02 -48.92 6.01
C GLU A 254 1.52 -48.83 6.02
N ASN A 255 2.08 -48.61 7.20
CA ASN A 255 3.51 -48.68 7.43
C ASN A 255 3.97 -50.13 7.19
N ASP A 256 4.49 -50.42 6.00
CA ASP A 256 5.36 -51.57 5.79
C ASP A 256 6.80 -51.15 6.10
N PHE A 257 7.19 -51.33 7.37
CA PHE A 257 8.57 -51.53 7.79
C PHE A 257 8.57 -52.55 8.92
N ASP A 258 8.50 -53.83 8.52
CA ASP A 258 9.20 -54.94 9.17
C ASP A 258 10.46 -55.27 8.35
#